data_AF-A0A3G1KMI7-F1
#
_entry.id   AF-A0A3G1KMI7-F1
#
_cell.length_a   1.000
_cell.length_b   1.000
_cell.length_c   1.000
_cell.angle_alpha   90.00
_cell.angle_beta   90.00
_cell.angle_gamma   90.00
#
_symmetry.space_group_name_H-M   'P 1'
#
loop_
_entity.id
_entity.type
_entity.pdbx_description
1 polymer ?
#
loop_
_entity_poly.entity_id
_entity_poly.type
_entity_poly.pdbx_seq_one_letter_code
_entity_poly.pdbx_strand_id
1 'polypeptide(L)'
;MNYPEMTKILKDTLSLRWVPVAVRMMRPGEERPPHTIEPAMPLRHCQSIIVARRGNCLYLPPRSHACPDGSGILGLVEMSPKLKSGDLYLLFKKLPTLEIAQKMIGSRPHFSPGSFQATLVAPLDQASFEPDVVIFTLWPEQAMWLCCAQTYHSGERQSFLTSGFNSTCADLVIQPMKTGEMNISFGCYGARASSEIDDFELYLSVPAPLLEPIVHSLVKLGQKSIPEERKKVYLPPVLDKVGSRRGDAPKGTDTHGVQVFIDEKQCLGDGLCAAFCPSGVIEIKEESGMRKAVAMHPELCSMCYTCAGQCPQKAIQISNT
;
A
#
# COMPACT_ATOMS: atom_id res chain seq x y z
N MET A 1 -15.40 5.52 -14.47
CA MET A 1 -15.14 4.12 -14.95
C MET A 1 -16.13 3.20 -14.27
N ASN A 2 -16.46 2.03 -14.85
CA ASN A 2 -17.27 1.03 -14.13
C ASN A 2 -16.38 0.06 -13.33
N TYR A 3 -16.95 -0.71 -12.38
CA TYR A 3 -16.16 -1.60 -11.53
C TYR A 3 -15.44 -2.74 -12.27
N PRO A 4 -16.01 -3.39 -13.29
CA PRO A 4 -15.28 -4.35 -14.11
C PRO A 4 -14.04 -3.75 -14.79
N GLU A 5 -14.17 -2.55 -15.37
CA GLU A 5 -13.07 -1.83 -16.01
C GLU A 5 -11.97 -1.48 -15.00
N MET A 6 -12.35 -0.90 -13.86
CA MET A 6 -11.40 -0.59 -12.78
C MET A 6 -10.69 -1.84 -12.27
N THR A 7 -11.42 -2.94 -12.08
CA THR A 7 -10.86 -4.22 -11.62
C THR A 7 -9.80 -4.74 -12.60
N LYS A 8 -10.07 -4.68 -13.91
CA LYS A 8 -9.10 -5.06 -14.93
C LYS A 8 -7.83 -4.22 -14.84
N ILE A 9 -7.96 -2.89 -14.80
CA ILE A 9 -6.81 -1.98 -14.69
C ILE A 9 -5.99 -2.27 -13.43
N LEU A 10 -6.65 -2.45 -12.28
CA LEU A 10 -5.99 -2.75 -11.00
C LEU A 10 -5.20 -4.06 -11.08
N LYS A 11 -5.82 -5.13 -11.60
CA LYS A 11 -5.17 -6.43 -11.74
C LYS A 11 -3.98 -6.38 -12.69
N ASP A 12 -4.14 -5.76 -13.85
CA ASP A 12 -3.10 -5.72 -14.89
C ASP A 12 -1.92 -4.85 -14.43
N THR A 13 -2.20 -3.67 -13.87
CA THR A 13 -1.16 -2.69 -13.49
C THR A 13 -0.36 -3.14 -12.28
N LEU A 14 -1.04 -3.66 -11.24
CA LEU A 14 -0.40 -4.08 -10.00
C LEU A 14 -0.02 -5.57 -9.99
N SER A 15 -0.43 -6.33 -11.01
CA SER A 15 -0.26 -7.78 -11.07
C SER A 15 -0.93 -8.49 -9.88
N LEU A 16 -2.17 -8.08 -9.56
CA LEU A 16 -2.90 -8.59 -8.40
C LEU A 16 -3.27 -10.06 -8.57
N ARG A 17 -2.96 -10.85 -7.54
CA ARG A 17 -3.39 -12.26 -7.43
C ARG A 17 -4.90 -12.38 -7.26
N TRP A 18 -5.48 -11.51 -6.45
CA TRP A 18 -6.89 -11.56 -6.03
C TRP A 18 -7.67 -10.36 -6.55
N VAL A 19 -8.95 -10.57 -6.84
CA VAL A 19 -9.88 -9.48 -7.16
C VAL A 19 -10.12 -8.64 -5.88
N PRO A 20 -10.03 -7.30 -5.95
CA PRO A 20 -10.40 -6.45 -4.82
C PRO A 20 -11.84 -6.70 -4.38
N VAL A 21 -12.13 -6.59 -3.09
CA VAL A 21 -13.44 -6.92 -2.51
C VAL A 21 -14.20 -5.64 -2.21
N ALA A 22 -15.33 -5.44 -2.86
CA ALA A 22 -16.31 -4.41 -2.53
C ALA A 22 -17.00 -4.77 -1.20
N VAL A 23 -17.06 -3.82 -0.27
CA VAL A 23 -17.75 -3.98 1.03
C VAL A 23 -18.75 -2.84 1.22
N ARG A 24 -19.98 -3.20 1.59
CA ARG A 24 -21.02 -2.25 1.98
C ARG A 24 -21.61 -2.62 3.33
N MET A 25 -21.83 -1.61 4.17
CA MET A 25 -22.56 -1.68 5.42
C MET A 25 -24.04 -1.37 5.16
N MET A 26 -24.87 -2.41 5.08
CA MET A 26 -26.28 -2.30 4.66
C MET A 26 -27.14 -1.75 5.81
N ARG A 27 -27.82 -0.62 5.58
CA ARG A 27 -28.62 0.04 6.63
C ARG A 27 -29.97 -0.68 6.84
N PRO A 28 -30.59 -0.56 8.03
CA PRO A 28 -31.96 -1.04 8.25
C PRO A 28 -32.94 -0.47 7.22
N GLY A 29 -33.80 -1.31 6.67
CA GLY A 29 -34.78 -0.93 5.65
C GLY A 29 -34.26 -0.92 4.21
N GLU A 30 -32.95 -1.03 3.97
CA GLU A 30 -32.42 -1.25 2.62
C GLU A 30 -32.79 -2.67 2.12
N GLU A 31 -33.12 -2.78 0.84
CA GLU A 31 -33.39 -4.05 0.19
C GLU A 31 -32.10 -4.83 -0.03
N ARG A 32 -32.17 -6.16 0.17
CA ARG A 32 -31.04 -7.05 -0.11
C ARG A 32 -30.71 -7.00 -1.61
N PRO A 33 -29.46 -6.74 -2.00
CA PRO A 33 -29.08 -6.76 -3.41
C PRO A 33 -29.31 -8.14 -4.05
N PRO A 34 -29.74 -8.18 -5.32
CA PRO A 34 -29.98 -9.44 -6.03
C PRO A 34 -28.69 -10.25 -6.15
N HIS A 35 -28.81 -11.57 -6.32
CA HIS A 35 -27.69 -12.51 -6.50
C HIS A 35 -26.69 -12.61 -5.35
N THR A 36 -26.87 -11.87 -4.26
CA THR A 36 -26.13 -12.09 -3.02
C THR A 36 -26.58 -13.39 -2.37
N ILE A 37 -25.67 -14.10 -1.71
CA ILE A 37 -25.90 -15.40 -1.07
C ILE A 37 -25.68 -15.27 0.43
N GLU A 38 -26.59 -15.80 1.23
CA GLU A 38 -26.34 -15.95 2.66
C GLU A 38 -25.59 -17.27 2.86
N PRO A 39 -24.40 -17.27 3.50
CA PRO A 39 -23.62 -18.49 3.64
C PRO A 39 -24.35 -19.52 4.51
N ALA A 40 -24.22 -20.80 4.16
CA ALA A 40 -24.87 -21.91 4.89
C ALA A 40 -24.42 -22.05 6.35
N MET A 41 -23.25 -21.50 6.68
CA MET A 41 -22.75 -21.40 8.04
C MET A 41 -22.22 -20.00 8.33
N PRO A 42 -22.24 -19.56 9.60
CA PRO A 42 -21.69 -18.26 9.96
C PRO A 42 -20.20 -18.14 9.62
N LEU A 43 -19.80 -17.01 9.06
CA LEU A 43 -18.42 -16.70 8.71
C LEU A 43 -17.88 -15.59 9.61
N ARG A 44 -16.58 -15.63 9.93
CA ARG A 44 -15.93 -14.43 10.45
C ARG A 44 -15.88 -13.39 9.33
N HIS A 45 -15.96 -12.10 9.65
CA HIS A 45 -15.93 -11.06 8.60
C HIS A 45 -14.64 -11.12 7.75
N CYS A 46 -13.49 -11.46 8.34
CA CYS A 46 -12.27 -11.74 7.57
C CYS A 46 -12.41 -12.91 6.59
N GLN A 47 -13.13 -13.98 6.95
CA GLN A 47 -13.42 -15.10 6.05
C GLN A 47 -14.36 -14.69 4.93
N SER A 48 -15.34 -13.82 5.18
CA SER A 48 -16.22 -13.34 4.11
C SER A 48 -15.44 -12.55 3.04
N ILE A 49 -14.38 -11.81 3.42
CA ILE A 49 -13.46 -11.18 2.45
C ILE A 49 -12.73 -12.25 1.61
N ILE A 50 -12.24 -13.33 2.22
CA ILE A 50 -11.59 -14.44 1.48
C ILE A 50 -12.55 -15.16 0.53
N VAL A 51 -13.79 -15.38 0.97
CA VAL A 51 -14.80 -16.03 0.14
C VAL A 51 -15.21 -15.11 -1.01
N ALA A 52 -15.32 -13.81 -0.75
CA ALA A 52 -15.63 -12.82 -1.77
C ALA A 52 -14.52 -12.68 -2.82
N ARG A 53 -13.24 -12.62 -2.43
CA ARG A 53 -12.11 -12.55 -3.40
C ARG A 53 -12.03 -13.76 -4.34
N ARG A 54 -12.82 -14.82 -4.10
CA ARG A 54 -12.96 -16.04 -4.91
C ARG A 54 -14.21 -16.09 -5.79
N GLY A 55 -14.92 -14.97 -5.95
CA GLY A 55 -16.06 -14.90 -6.86
C GLY A 55 -17.44 -15.04 -6.20
N ASN A 56 -17.55 -14.87 -4.88
CA ASN A 56 -18.84 -15.02 -4.19
C ASN A 56 -19.39 -13.67 -3.74
N CYS A 57 -20.62 -13.36 -4.11
CA CYS A 57 -21.35 -12.19 -3.61
C CYS A 57 -22.17 -12.60 -2.38
N LEU A 58 -21.87 -12.04 -1.21
CA LEU A 58 -22.44 -12.46 0.06
C LEU A 58 -23.32 -11.39 0.70
N TYR A 59 -24.39 -11.85 1.33
CA TYR A 59 -25.24 -11.11 2.26
C TYR A 59 -25.08 -11.72 3.65
N LEU A 60 -24.59 -10.94 4.61
CA LEU A 60 -24.24 -11.41 5.95
C LEU A 60 -25.02 -10.63 7.02
N PRO A 61 -26.24 -11.06 7.38
CA PRO A 61 -26.95 -10.54 8.54
C PRO A 61 -26.24 -10.95 9.85
N PRO A 62 -26.62 -10.39 11.02
CA PRO A 62 -26.03 -10.73 12.31
C PRO A 62 -25.78 -12.22 12.56
N ARG A 63 -26.76 -13.08 12.24
CA ARG A 63 -26.68 -14.54 12.44
C ARG A 63 -25.61 -15.22 11.59
N SER A 64 -25.17 -14.59 10.50
CA SER A 64 -24.15 -15.11 9.59
C SER A 64 -22.74 -14.67 9.96
N HIS A 65 -22.57 -13.96 11.09
CA HIS A 65 -21.27 -13.57 11.61
C HIS A 65 -20.82 -14.46 12.78
N ALA A 66 -19.73 -15.21 12.58
CA ALA A 66 -19.17 -16.11 13.58
C ALA A 66 -18.27 -15.42 14.64
N CYS A 67 -17.88 -14.16 14.42
CA CYS A 67 -17.01 -13.41 15.32
C CYS A 67 -17.82 -12.38 16.12
N PRO A 68 -18.10 -12.60 17.41
CA PRO A 68 -18.93 -11.67 18.19
C PRO A 68 -18.31 -10.28 18.35
N ASP A 69 -16.97 -10.22 18.41
CA ASP A 69 -16.24 -8.95 18.42
C ASP A 69 -16.39 -8.22 17.08
N GLY A 70 -16.30 -8.95 15.96
CA GLY A 70 -16.49 -8.39 14.62
C GLY A 70 -17.90 -7.84 14.40
N SER A 71 -18.94 -8.62 14.72
CA SER A 71 -20.33 -8.19 14.55
C SER A 71 -20.71 -7.02 15.46
N GLY A 72 -20.15 -6.97 16.68
CA GLY A 72 -20.34 -5.84 17.59
C GLY A 72 -19.65 -4.57 17.10
N ILE A 73 -18.39 -4.66 16.66
CA ILE A 73 -17.62 -3.52 16.16
C ILE A 73 -18.31 -2.90 14.94
N LEU A 74 -18.77 -3.76 14.03
CA LEU A 74 -19.47 -3.38 12.80
C LEU A 74 -20.87 -2.79 13.05
N GLY A 75 -21.33 -2.69 14.30
CA GLY A 75 -22.62 -2.09 14.66
C GLY A 75 -23.82 -2.95 14.28
N LEU A 76 -23.64 -4.25 14.04
CA LEU A 76 -24.73 -5.17 13.69
C LEU A 76 -25.52 -5.59 14.92
N VAL A 77 -24.83 -5.78 16.05
CA VAL A 77 -25.40 -6.25 17.31
C VAL A 77 -24.75 -5.56 18.48
N GLU A 78 -25.44 -5.60 19.62
CA GLU A 78 -24.88 -5.17 20.89
C GLU A 78 -23.74 -6.11 21.32
N MET A 79 -22.63 -5.56 21.80
CA MET A 79 -21.53 -6.37 22.32
C MET A 79 -21.92 -7.00 23.66
N SER A 80 -21.55 -8.26 23.87
CA SER A 80 -21.75 -8.93 25.17
C SER A 80 -21.01 -8.20 26.30
N PRO A 81 -21.50 -8.25 27.56
CA PRO A 81 -20.84 -7.61 28.70
C PRO A 81 -19.35 -8.00 28.85
N LYS A 82 -19.01 -9.28 28.63
CA LYS A 82 -17.63 -9.79 28.73
C LYS A 82 -16.70 -9.28 27.63
N LEU A 83 -17.25 -8.92 26.46
CA LEU A 83 -16.48 -8.28 25.39
C LEU A 83 -16.25 -6.82 25.69
N LYS A 84 -17.31 -6.12 26.14
CA LYS A 84 -17.24 -4.70 26.50
C LYS A 84 -16.27 -4.43 27.65
N SER A 85 -16.28 -5.29 28.67
CA SER A 85 -15.43 -5.14 29.86
C SER A 85 -13.95 -5.37 29.56
N GLY A 86 -13.64 -6.23 28.58
CA GLY A 86 -12.29 -6.70 28.28
C GLY A 86 -11.99 -8.12 28.78
N ASP A 87 -12.89 -8.74 29.55
CA ASP A 87 -12.66 -10.05 30.18
C ASP A 87 -12.29 -11.15 29.18
N LEU A 88 -12.90 -11.15 27.98
CA LEU A 88 -12.56 -12.15 26.96
C LEU A 88 -11.13 -12.00 26.45
N TYR A 89 -10.56 -10.80 26.41
CA TYR A 89 -9.18 -10.62 25.95
C TYR A 89 -8.18 -11.20 26.95
N LEU A 90 -8.50 -11.15 28.25
CA LEU A 90 -7.70 -11.79 29.31
C LEU A 90 -7.88 -13.30 29.28
N LEU A 91 -9.13 -13.77 29.15
CA LEU A 91 -9.46 -15.19 29.11
C LEU A 91 -8.73 -15.91 27.96
N PHE A 92 -8.68 -15.28 26.78
CA PHE A 92 -7.93 -15.79 25.63
C PHE A 92 -6.43 -15.48 25.68
N LYS A 93 -5.93 -14.91 26.79
CA LYS A 93 -4.52 -14.52 27.00
C LYS A 93 -3.97 -13.63 25.89
N LYS A 94 -4.82 -12.80 25.30
CA LYS A 94 -4.42 -11.84 24.26
C LYS A 94 -3.81 -10.58 24.86
N LEU A 95 -4.24 -10.21 26.06
CA LEU A 95 -3.77 -9.03 26.78
C LEU A 95 -3.50 -9.38 28.25
N PRO A 96 -2.50 -8.75 28.87
CA PRO A 96 -2.00 -9.16 30.19
C PRO A 96 -2.87 -8.67 31.36
N THR A 97 -3.59 -7.55 31.22
CA THR A 97 -4.40 -6.94 32.29
C THR A 97 -5.69 -6.35 31.74
N LEU A 98 -6.70 -6.20 32.60
CA LEU A 98 -8.01 -5.64 32.25
C LEU A 98 -7.90 -4.18 31.82
N GLU A 99 -7.06 -3.41 32.52
CA GLU A 99 -6.76 -2.01 32.18
C GLU A 99 -6.24 -1.87 30.74
N ILE A 100 -5.30 -2.73 30.34
CA ILE A 100 -4.77 -2.73 28.97
C ILE A 100 -5.84 -3.13 27.95
N ALA A 101 -6.69 -4.12 28.28
CA ALA A 101 -7.82 -4.50 27.45
C ALA A 101 -8.82 -3.35 27.26
N GLN A 102 -9.18 -2.66 28.33
CA GLN A 102 -10.10 -1.52 28.30
C GLN A 102 -9.53 -0.36 27.49
N LYS A 103 -8.23 -0.07 27.63
CA LYS A 103 -7.57 0.96 26.82
C LYS A 103 -7.61 0.63 25.32
N MET A 104 -7.31 -0.62 24.96
CA MET A 104 -7.38 -1.08 23.56
C MET A 104 -8.81 -1.03 23.01
N ILE A 105 -9.81 -1.47 23.80
CA ILE A 105 -11.23 -1.42 23.41
C ILE A 105 -11.69 0.04 23.24
N GLY A 106 -11.29 0.93 24.15
CA GLY A 106 -11.66 2.34 24.12
C GLY A 106 -11.06 3.13 22.96
N SER A 107 -9.85 2.78 22.51
CA SER A 107 -9.21 3.43 21.36
C SER A 107 -9.70 2.88 20.00
N ARG A 108 -10.41 1.76 20.01
CA ARG A 108 -10.83 1.07 18.79
C ARG A 108 -12.06 1.74 18.14
N PRO A 109 -12.03 2.01 16.83
CA PRO A 109 -13.21 2.53 16.15
C PRO A 109 -14.30 1.44 16.07
N HIS A 110 -15.53 1.84 16.36
CA HIS A 110 -16.73 1.00 16.23
C HIS A 110 -17.92 1.83 15.73
N PHE A 111 -18.94 1.16 15.22
CA PHE A 111 -20.25 1.74 14.95
C PHE A 111 -21.21 1.47 16.11
N SER A 112 -22.19 2.36 16.29
CA SER A 112 -23.25 2.16 17.28
C SER A 112 -24.04 0.88 16.96
N PRO A 113 -24.41 0.06 17.96
CA PRO A 113 -25.23 -1.13 17.75
C PRO A 113 -26.54 -0.81 17.01
N GLY A 114 -26.91 -1.67 16.06
CA GLY A 114 -28.14 -1.50 15.26
C GLY A 114 -28.03 -0.50 14.10
N SER A 115 -26.88 0.16 13.92
CA SER A 115 -26.65 1.07 12.78
C SER A 115 -26.78 0.37 11.42
N PHE A 116 -26.50 -0.93 11.38
CA PHE A 116 -26.49 -1.74 10.16
C PHE A 116 -27.17 -3.08 10.40
N GLN A 117 -27.87 -3.60 9.39
CA GLN A 117 -28.57 -4.88 9.47
C GLN A 117 -27.85 -6.04 8.76
N ALA A 118 -26.84 -5.74 7.94
CA ALA A 118 -25.97 -6.75 7.32
C ALA A 118 -24.66 -6.13 6.81
N THR A 119 -23.66 -6.99 6.58
CA THR A 119 -22.56 -6.66 5.68
C THR A 119 -22.79 -7.31 4.32
N LEU A 120 -22.47 -6.57 3.26
CA LEU A 120 -22.47 -7.04 1.89
C LEU A 120 -21.02 -7.08 1.41
N VAL A 121 -20.59 -8.20 0.85
CA VAL A 121 -19.24 -8.34 0.30
C VAL A 121 -19.28 -9.04 -1.05
N ALA A 122 -18.51 -8.55 -2.02
CA ALA A 122 -18.47 -9.13 -3.36
C ALA A 122 -17.10 -8.86 -4.01
N PRO A 123 -16.67 -9.67 -4.99
CA PRO A 123 -15.67 -9.22 -5.95
C PRO A 123 -16.08 -7.87 -6.52
N LEU A 124 -15.14 -6.92 -6.62
CA LEU A 124 -15.43 -5.56 -7.11
C LEU A 124 -16.10 -5.58 -8.49
N ASP A 125 -15.64 -6.44 -9.41
CA ASP A 125 -16.19 -6.61 -10.76
C ASP A 125 -17.58 -7.28 -10.80
N GLN A 126 -18.05 -7.83 -9.69
CA GLN A 126 -19.36 -8.50 -9.57
C GLN A 126 -20.29 -7.81 -8.55
N ALA A 127 -19.87 -6.67 -8.00
CA ALA A 127 -20.63 -5.94 -7.01
C ALA A 127 -21.92 -5.38 -7.63
N SER A 128 -23.07 -5.86 -7.14
CA SER A 128 -24.41 -5.38 -7.52
C SER A 128 -24.91 -4.26 -6.60
N PHE A 129 -24.00 -3.58 -5.91
CA PHE A 129 -24.25 -2.54 -4.93
C PHE A 129 -23.10 -1.54 -4.93
N GLU A 130 -23.35 -0.32 -4.47
CA GLU A 130 -22.30 0.67 -4.25
C GLU A 130 -21.54 0.35 -2.94
N PRO A 131 -20.23 0.07 -2.99
CA PRO A 131 -19.43 -0.17 -1.80
C PRO A 131 -19.22 1.12 -1.02
N ASP A 132 -19.08 0.99 0.29
CA ASP A 132 -18.52 2.05 1.13
C ASP A 132 -16.99 2.06 1.01
N VAL A 133 -16.39 0.86 0.95
CA VAL A 133 -14.94 0.66 0.84
C VAL A 133 -14.62 -0.52 -0.07
N VAL A 134 -13.42 -0.51 -0.63
CA VAL A 134 -12.85 -1.62 -1.40
C VAL A 134 -11.60 -2.12 -0.70
N ILE A 135 -11.60 -3.40 -0.32
CA ILE A 135 -10.51 -4.06 0.38
C ILE A 135 -9.65 -4.85 -0.59
N PHE A 136 -8.35 -4.60 -0.55
CA PHE A 136 -7.34 -5.27 -1.35
C PHE A 136 -6.52 -6.22 -0.48
N THR A 137 -6.26 -7.45 -0.98
CA THR A 137 -5.20 -8.31 -0.41
C THR A 137 -3.96 -8.20 -1.28
N LEU A 138 -2.86 -7.74 -0.71
CA LEU A 138 -1.72 -7.22 -1.45
C LEU A 138 -0.40 -7.74 -0.89
N TRP A 139 0.62 -7.78 -1.75
CA TRP A 139 2.01 -7.72 -1.29
C TRP A 139 2.40 -6.29 -0.91
N PRO A 140 3.43 -6.10 -0.07
CA PRO A 140 3.86 -4.76 0.37
C PRO A 140 4.15 -3.78 -0.78
N GLU A 141 4.75 -4.25 -1.88
CA GLU A 141 5.01 -3.41 -3.06
C GLU A 141 3.72 -2.91 -3.73
N GLN A 142 2.70 -3.76 -3.84
CA GLN A 142 1.42 -3.38 -4.46
C GLN A 142 0.69 -2.35 -3.59
N ALA A 143 0.77 -2.49 -2.27
CA ALA A 143 0.24 -1.52 -1.33
C ALA A 143 0.97 -0.17 -1.42
N MET A 144 2.30 -0.19 -1.55
CA MET A 144 3.09 1.02 -1.81
C MET A 144 2.61 1.74 -3.08
N TRP A 145 2.32 1.01 -4.16
CA TRP A 145 1.84 1.65 -5.40
C TRP A 145 0.44 2.27 -5.26
N LEU A 146 -0.44 1.73 -4.43
CA LEU A 146 -1.71 2.40 -4.10
C LEU A 146 -1.46 3.71 -3.33
N CYS A 147 -0.50 3.73 -2.40
CA CYS A 147 -0.09 4.98 -1.74
C CYS A 147 0.49 5.98 -2.74
N CYS A 148 1.41 5.55 -3.61
CA CYS A 148 1.98 6.41 -4.66
C CYS A 148 0.89 6.93 -5.61
N ALA A 149 -0.10 6.12 -5.95
CA ALA A 149 -1.22 6.54 -6.80
C ALA A 149 -2.11 7.58 -6.11
N GLN A 150 -2.37 7.42 -4.81
CA GLN A 150 -3.09 8.44 -4.04
C GLN A 150 -2.27 9.73 -3.94
N THR A 151 -0.97 9.66 -3.64
CA THR A 151 -0.11 10.85 -3.61
C THR A 151 0.04 11.49 -4.99
N TYR A 152 0.04 10.70 -6.08
CA TYR A 152 0.02 11.25 -7.44
C TYR A 152 -1.26 12.06 -7.70
N HIS A 153 -2.38 11.62 -7.15
CA HIS A 153 -3.66 12.31 -7.29
C HIS A 153 -3.75 13.57 -6.41
N SER A 154 -3.40 13.48 -5.12
CA SER A 154 -3.66 14.53 -4.14
C SER A 154 -2.43 15.35 -3.74
N GLY A 155 -1.22 14.85 -3.95
CA GLY A 155 0.02 15.40 -3.38
C GLY A 155 0.23 15.09 -1.89
N GLU A 156 -0.76 14.49 -1.23
CA GLU A 156 -0.77 14.32 0.22
C GLU A 156 -0.08 13.01 0.66
N ARG A 157 0.42 13.03 1.90
CA ARG A 157 0.98 11.86 2.58
C ARG A 157 -0.11 11.09 3.31
N GLN A 158 -0.16 9.78 3.12
CA GLN A 158 -1.13 8.95 3.82
C GLN A 158 -0.71 8.71 5.27
N SER A 159 -1.69 8.68 6.17
CA SER A 159 -1.53 8.34 7.58
C SER A 159 -2.44 7.16 7.92
N PHE A 160 -1.85 6.07 8.41
CA PHE A 160 -2.56 4.85 8.72
C PHE A 160 -2.69 4.63 10.22
N LEU A 161 -3.87 4.21 10.66
CA LEU A 161 -4.16 3.85 12.03
C LEU A 161 -4.47 2.36 12.10
N THR A 162 -3.51 1.56 12.57
CA THR A 162 -3.64 0.11 12.72
C THR A 162 -2.92 -0.37 13.98
N SER A 163 -3.37 -1.48 14.56
CA SER A 163 -2.84 -2.02 15.83
C SER A 163 -2.57 -3.53 15.81
N GLY A 164 -2.81 -4.20 14.68
CA GLY A 164 -2.78 -5.67 14.59
C GLY A 164 -3.97 -6.36 15.31
N PHE A 165 -4.90 -5.60 15.89
CA PHE A 165 -6.18 -6.07 16.37
C PHE A 165 -7.31 -5.58 15.45
N ASN A 166 -8.40 -6.34 15.39
CA ASN A 166 -9.62 -5.92 14.69
C ASN A 166 -9.47 -5.45 13.23
N SER A 167 -8.57 -6.09 12.49
CA SER A 167 -8.22 -5.84 11.09
C SER A 167 -9.40 -5.55 10.15
N THR A 168 -10.05 -6.56 9.57
CA THR A 168 -11.01 -6.31 8.49
C THR A 168 -12.25 -5.53 8.93
N CYS A 169 -12.65 -5.63 10.21
CA CYS A 169 -13.77 -4.85 10.73
C CYS A 169 -13.38 -3.41 11.07
N ALA A 170 -12.48 -3.19 12.03
CA ALA A 170 -12.14 -1.84 12.50
C ALA A 170 -11.21 -1.10 11.51
N ASP A 171 -10.08 -1.71 11.16
CA ASP A 171 -9.04 -1.03 10.36
C ASP A 171 -9.46 -0.83 8.90
N LEU A 172 -10.20 -1.77 8.29
CA LEU A 172 -10.45 -1.74 6.84
C LEU A 172 -11.87 -1.32 6.45
N VAL A 173 -12.83 -1.38 7.38
CA VAL A 173 -14.21 -0.92 7.11
C VAL A 173 -14.47 0.37 7.88
N ILE A 174 -14.37 0.34 9.20
CA ILE A 174 -14.80 1.49 10.01
C ILE A 174 -13.86 2.67 9.88
N GLN A 175 -12.54 2.45 9.97
CA GLN A 175 -11.57 3.53 9.89
C GLN A 175 -11.70 4.30 8.56
N PRO A 176 -11.71 3.65 7.37
CA PRO A 176 -11.85 4.36 6.10
C PRO A 176 -13.23 5.00 5.92
N MET A 177 -14.31 4.35 6.40
CA MET A 177 -15.65 4.96 6.35
C MET A 177 -15.77 6.21 7.22
N LYS A 178 -15.08 6.26 8.36
CA LYS A 178 -15.12 7.42 9.27
C LYS A 178 -14.22 8.55 8.81
N THR A 179 -13.04 8.25 8.27
CA THR A 179 -12.07 9.28 7.88
C THR A 179 -12.22 9.74 6.44
N GLY A 180 -12.81 8.92 5.56
CA GLY A 180 -12.78 9.15 4.11
C GLY A 180 -11.41 8.90 3.50
N GLU A 181 -10.46 8.33 4.25
CA GLU A 181 -9.07 8.09 3.85
C GLU A 181 -8.75 6.60 3.74
N MET A 182 -7.74 6.26 2.96
CA MET A 182 -7.24 4.87 2.91
C MET A 182 -6.72 4.41 4.27
N ASN A 183 -6.82 3.10 4.55
CA ASN A 183 -6.16 2.52 5.72
C ASN A 183 -5.56 1.15 5.42
N ILE A 184 -4.54 0.78 6.20
CA ILE A 184 -3.84 -0.50 6.07
C ILE A 184 -4.14 -1.41 7.25
N SER A 185 -4.02 -2.71 7.06
CA SER A 185 -4.02 -3.66 8.16
C SER A 185 -3.10 -4.85 7.88
N PHE A 186 -2.34 -5.26 8.88
CA PHE A 186 -1.47 -6.43 8.79
C PHE A 186 -2.21 -7.77 8.85
N GLY A 187 -3.55 -7.76 8.96
CA GLY A 187 -4.31 -8.95 9.33
C GLY A 187 -4.18 -9.21 10.83
N CYS A 188 -5.30 -9.15 11.56
CA CYS A 188 -5.24 -9.33 13.00
C CYS A 188 -5.00 -10.78 13.36
N TYR A 189 -4.59 -11.04 14.61
CA TYR A 189 -4.41 -12.40 15.12
C TYR A 189 -5.56 -13.34 14.74
N GLY A 190 -6.81 -12.88 14.95
CA GLY A 190 -7.99 -13.68 14.61
C GLY A 190 -8.16 -13.89 13.12
N ALA A 191 -7.84 -12.90 12.28
CA ALA A 191 -7.91 -13.03 10.83
C ALA A 191 -6.87 -14.03 10.34
N ARG A 192 -5.59 -13.86 10.69
CA ARG A 192 -4.52 -14.78 10.30
C ARG A 192 -4.73 -16.21 10.80
N ALA A 193 -5.31 -16.38 11.98
CA ALA A 193 -5.63 -17.71 12.51
C ALA A 193 -6.87 -18.39 11.87
N SER A 194 -7.67 -17.68 11.08
CA SER A 194 -8.95 -18.20 10.56
C SER A 194 -9.17 -18.01 9.07
N SER A 195 -8.14 -17.55 8.35
CA SER A 195 -8.24 -17.19 6.95
C SER A 195 -6.92 -17.48 6.24
N GLU A 196 -6.95 -17.50 4.91
CA GLU A 196 -5.81 -17.86 4.06
C GLU A 196 -4.99 -16.63 3.67
N ILE A 197 -4.71 -15.78 4.65
CA ILE A 197 -3.78 -14.66 4.49
C ILE A 197 -2.37 -15.21 4.68
N ASP A 198 -1.52 -15.01 3.67
CA ASP A 198 -0.11 -15.40 3.72
C ASP A 198 0.73 -14.43 4.58
N ASP A 199 1.90 -14.87 5.03
CA ASP A 199 2.89 -14.05 5.76
C ASP A 199 3.39 -12.87 4.92
N PHE A 200 3.37 -13.00 3.59
CA PHE A 200 3.72 -11.92 2.66
C PHE A 200 2.52 -11.08 2.19
N GLU A 201 1.31 -11.39 2.65
CA GLU A 201 0.10 -10.63 2.34
C GLU A 201 -0.24 -9.64 3.47
N LEU A 202 -0.66 -8.45 3.08
CA LEU A 202 -1.31 -7.46 3.93
C LEU A 202 -2.62 -7.01 3.28
N TYR A 203 -3.42 -6.24 4.03
CA TYR A 203 -4.60 -5.61 3.49
C TYR A 203 -4.46 -4.10 3.39
N LEU A 204 -5.05 -3.52 2.36
CA LEU A 204 -5.28 -2.08 2.24
C LEU A 204 -6.74 -1.85 1.84
N SER A 205 -7.39 -0.84 2.42
CA SER A 205 -8.75 -0.46 2.10
C SER A 205 -8.81 0.94 1.53
N VAL A 206 -9.58 1.10 0.47
CA VAL A 206 -9.79 2.36 -0.25
C VAL A 206 -11.28 2.74 -0.16
N PRO A 207 -11.63 3.90 0.42
CA PRO A 207 -12.99 4.45 0.33
C PRO A 207 -13.44 4.56 -1.13
N ALA A 208 -14.70 4.21 -1.42
CA ALA A 208 -15.19 4.17 -2.79
C ALA A 208 -14.98 5.48 -3.61
N PRO A 209 -15.13 6.69 -3.04
CA PRO A 209 -14.85 7.93 -3.76
C PRO A 209 -13.40 8.10 -4.23
N LEU A 210 -12.43 7.49 -3.54
CA LEU A 210 -11.01 7.58 -3.90
C LEU A 210 -10.59 6.54 -4.96
N LEU A 211 -11.42 5.52 -5.22
CA LEU A 211 -11.06 4.41 -6.07
C LEU A 211 -10.77 4.83 -7.52
N GLU A 212 -11.70 5.56 -8.15
CA GLU A 212 -11.55 5.98 -9.54
C GLU A 212 -10.36 6.93 -9.76
N PRO A 213 -10.13 7.97 -8.93
CA PRO A 213 -8.92 8.77 -9.00
C PRO A 213 -7.62 7.96 -8.88
N ILE A 214 -7.56 7.01 -7.95
CA ILE A 214 -6.40 6.12 -7.78
C ILE A 214 -6.18 5.26 -9.03
N VAL A 215 -7.23 4.71 -9.62
CA VAL A 215 -7.14 3.91 -10.85
C VAL A 215 -6.56 4.74 -11.99
N HIS A 216 -6.99 6.00 -12.16
CA HIS A 216 -6.41 6.90 -13.16
C HIS A 216 -4.91 7.16 -12.92
N SER A 217 -4.51 7.42 -11.66
CA SER A 217 -3.10 7.59 -11.29
C SER A 217 -2.28 6.33 -11.59
N LEU A 218 -2.81 5.14 -11.31
CA LEU A 218 -2.14 3.87 -11.60
C LEU A 218 -1.90 3.68 -13.10
N VAL A 219 -2.85 4.05 -13.97
CA VAL A 219 -2.65 4.01 -15.42
C VAL A 219 -1.43 4.85 -15.82
N LYS A 220 -1.25 6.04 -15.22
CA LYS A 220 -0.08 6.90 -15.50
C LYS A 220 1.21 6.31 -14.95
N LEU A 221 1.21 5.87 -13.69
CA LEU A 221 2.38 5.27 -13.04
C LEU A 221 2.82 3.95 -13.72
N GLY A 222 1.86 3.19 -14.26
CA GLY A 222 2.08 1.96 -15.00
C GLY A 222 2.84 2.14 -16.32
N GLN A 223 2.89 3.35 -16.87
CA GLN A 223 3.62 3.63 -18.12
C GLN A 223 5.14 3.63 -17.93
N LYS A 224 5.63 3.97 -16.73
CA LYS A 224 7.06 4.16 -16.49
C LYS A 224 7.50 3.71 -15.10
N SER A 225 6.99 4.35 -14.05
CA SER A 225 7.48 4.19 -12.68
C SER A 225 7.38 2.76 -12.15
N ILE A 226 6.24 2.10 -12.35
CA ILE A 226 6.03 0.71 -11.91
C ILE A 226 6.98 -0.25 -12.63
N PRO A 227 7.06 -0.27 -13.99
CA PRO A 227 8.04 -1.10 -14.69
C PRO A 227 9.50 -0.83 -14.32
N GLU A 228 9.90 0.43 -14.14
CA GLU A 228 11.27 0.81 -13.81
C GLU A 228 11.70 0.33 -12.41
N GLU A 229 10.83 0.48 -11.41
CA GLU A 229 11.07 -0.04 -10.06
C GLU A 229 11.24 -1.56 -10.09
N ARG A 230 10.33 -2.27 -10.78
CA ARG A 230 10.38 -3.74 -10.89
C ARG A 230 11.61 -4.23 -11.64
N LYS A 231 12.12 -3.44 -12.60
CA LYS A 231 13.40 -3.67 -13.31
C LYS A 231 14.63 -3.28 -12.49
N LYS A 232 14.46 -2.67 -11.32
CA LYS A 232 15.54 -2.23 -10.42
C LYS A 232 16.53 -1.29 -11.12
N VAL A 233 16.04 -0.35 -11.93
CA VAL A 233 16.89 0.54 -12.76
C VAL A 233 17.88 1.39 -11.96
N TYR A 234 17.64 1.60 -10.67
CA TYR A 234 18.53 2.34 -9.76
C TYR A 234 19.46 1.46 -8.92
N LEU A 235 19.37 0.13 -9.05
CA LEU A 235 20.21 -0.78 -8.28
C LEU A 235 21.63 -0.78 -8.88
N PRO A 236 22.66 -0.29 -8.14
CA PRO A 236 24.05 -0.43 -8.57
C PRO A 236 24.45 -1.93 -8.57
N PRO A 237 25.64 -2.29 -9.09
CA PRO A 237 26.13 -3.67 -9.00
C PRO A 237 26.04 -4.18 -7.56
N VAL A 238 25.47 -5.38 -7.37
CA VAL A 238 25.39 -6.00 -6.04
C VAL A 238 26.81 -6.29 -5.57
N LEU A 239 27.29 -5.53 -4.58
CA LEU A 239 28.61 -5.71 -4.01
C LEU A 239 28.53 -6.74 -2.87
N ASP A 240 28.58 -8.03 -3.20
CA ASP A 240 28.52 -9.14 -2.22
C ASP A 240 29.61 -9.05 -1.13
N LYS A 241 30.69 -8.32 -1.41
CA LYS A 241 31.75 -7.98 -0.45
C LYS A 241 32.03 -6.49 -0.52
N VAL A 242 31.58 -5.74 0.48
CA VAL A 242 31.86 -4.28 0.63
C VAL A 242 33.31 -4.03 1.13
N GLY A 243 34.22 -5.00 0.96
CA GLY A 243 35.48 -5.05 1.70
C GLY A 243 36.69 -5.50 0.89
N SER A 244 37.36 -4.53 0.28
CA SER A 244 38.65 -4.10 0.82
C SER A 244 38.50 -2.61 1.10
N ARG A 245 38.79 -2.19 2.34
CA ARG A 245 38.89 -0.77 2.71
C ARG A 245 39.60 -0.04 1.57
N ARG A 246 39.10 1.12 1.11
CA ARG A 246 39.93 2.05 0.34
C ARG A 246 41.27 2.08 1.07
N GLY A 247 42.35 1.63 0.42
CA GLY A 247 43.68 1.75 1.00
C GLY A 247 43.86 3.21 1.39
N ASP A 248 44.43 3.48 2.56
CA ASP A 248 44.65 4.85 3.03
C ASP A 248 45.20 5.67 1.88
N ALA A 249 44.37 6.58 1.33
CA ALA A 249 44.79 7.46 0.26
C ALA A 249 46.04 8.19 0.78
N PRO A 250 47.12 8.30 -0.01
CA PRO A 250 48.26 9.09 0.42
C PRO A 250 47.75 10.47 0.82
N LYS A 251 48.12 10.95 2.00
CA LYS A 251 47.80 12.29 2.49
C LYS A 251 48.48 13.33 1.59
N GLY A 252 47.95 13.50 0.40
CA GLY A 252 48.24 14.57 -0.54
C GLY A 252 47.27 15.72 -0.25
N THR A 253 47.83 16.92 -0.20
CA THR A 253 47.12 18.16 0.14
C THR A 253 46.30 18.65 -1.04
N ASP A 254 45.15 18.05 -1.32
CA ASP A 254 44.12 18.63 -2.20
C ASP A 254 42.73 18.24 -1.66
N THR A 255 41.91 19.24 -1.35
CA THR A 255 40.84 19.12 -0.35
C THR A 255 39.49 18.58 -0.83
N HIS A 256 39.35 18.05 -2.06
CA HIS A 256 38.11 17.38 -2.48
C HIS A 256 38.41 16.17 -3.38
N GLY A 257 38.49 14.99 -2.76
CA GLY A 257 38.94 13.76 -3.42
C GLY A 257 37.89 13.05 -4.28
N VAL A 258 37.00 13.75 -4.99
CA VAL A 258 35.96 13.14 -5.84
C VAL A 258 36.16 13.55 -7.29
N GLN A 259 36.27 12.55 -8.18
CA GLN A 259 36.37 12.76 -9.63
C GLN A 259 35.09 12.27 -10.30
N VAL A 260 34.47 13.13 -11.10
CA VAL A 260 33.31 12.80 -11.94
C VAL A 260 33.77 12.79 -13.39
N PHE A 261 33.90 11.60 -13.97
CA PHE A 261 34.29 11.40 -15.36
C PHE A 261 33.06 11.19 -16.24
N ILE A 262 33.02 11.87 -17.40
CA ILE A 262 31.95 11.77 -18.38
C ILE A 262 32.58 11.42 -19.74
N ASP A 263 32.22 10.28 -20.31
CA ASP A 263 32.66 9.87 -21.65
C ASP A 263 31.87 10.65 -22.71
N GLU A 264 32.52 11.67 -23.29
CA GLU A 264 31.93 12.52 -24.32
C GLU A 264 31.49 11.75 -25.57
N LYS A 265 32.12 10.61 -25.89
CA LYS A 265 31.75 9.81 -27.07
C LYS A 265 30.46 9.05 -26.83
N GLN A 266 30.22 8.60 -25.61
CA GLN A 266 28.99 7.88 -25.22
C GLN A 266 27.86 8.83 -24.78
N CYS A 267 28.18 10.05 -24.35
CA CYS A 267 27.19 11.01 -23.90
C CYS A 267 26.28 11.48 -25.06
N LEU A 268 24.97 11.25 -24.96
CA LEU A 268 23.97 11.74 -25.92
C LEU A 268 23.38 13.11 -25.56
N GLY A 269 23.76 13.70 -24.42
CA GLY A 269 23.27 15.03 -24.01
C GLY A 269 21.80 15.07 -23.60
N ASP A 270 21.24 13.95 -23.09
CA ASP A 270 19.82 13.84 -22.72
C ASP A 270 19.40 14.74 -21.54
N GLY A 271 20.35 15.16 -20.70
CA GLY A 271 20.09 16.02 -19.54
C GLY A 271 19.67 15.31 -18.27
N LEU A 272 19.51 13.98 -18.28
CA LEU A 272 19.05 13.25 -17.09
C LEU A 272 20.03 13.39 -15.93
N CYS A 273 21.33 13.26 -16.21
CA CYS A 273 22.38 13.42 -15.20
C CYS A 273 22.36 14.78 -14.49
N ALA A 274 22.10 15.87 -15.22
CA ALA A 274 21.96 17.21 -14.67
C ALA A 274 20.65 17.34 -13.88
N ALA A 275 19.53 16.90 -14.45
CA ALA A 275 18.21 16.98 -13.83
C ALA A 275 18.11 16.19 -12.51
N PHE A 276 18.80 15.06 -12.41
CA PHE A 276 18.79 14.19 -11.24
C PHE A 276 19.95 14.43 -10.27
N CYS A 277 20.84 15.40 -10.52
CA CYS A 277 21.92 15.71 -9.59
C CYS A 277 21.41 16.65 -8.48
N PRO A 278 21.24 16.18 -7.23
CA PRO A 278 20.68 17.01 -6.15
C PRO A 278 21.61 18.17 -5.74
N SER A 279 22.92 18.00 -5.94
CA SER A 279 23.93 19.00 -5.60
C SER A 279 24.31 19.92 -6.77
N GLY A 280 23.66 19.78 -7.94
CA GLY A 280 23.96 20.62 -9.11
C GLY A 280 25.37 20.45 -9.69
N VAL A 281 25.98 19.27 -9.53
CA VAL A 281 27.37 18.99 -9.97
C VAL A 281 27.50 19.01 -11.50
N ILE A 282 26.45 18.61 -12.22
CA ILE A 282 26.49 18.36 -13.66
C ILE A 282 25.57 19.34 -14.38
N GLU A 283 26.08 19.96 -15.44
CA GLU A 283 25.32 20.81 -16.36
C GLU A 283 25.37 20.23 -17.79
N ILE A 284 24.41 20.65 -18.63
CA ILE A 284 24.44 20.35 -20.07
C ILE A 284 24.95 21.58 -20.82
N LYS A 285 26.08 21.41 -21.51
CA LYS A 285 26.63 22.42 -22.41
C LYS A 285 26.45 22.01 -23.86
N GLU A 286 26.40 23.00 -24.74
CA GLU A 286 26.35 22.81 -26.18
C GLU A 286 27.68 23.26 -26.78
N GLU A 287 28.41 22.33 -27.38
CA GLU A 287 29.68 22.60 -28.05
C GLU A 287 29.66 21.96 -29.43
N SER A 288 30.02 22.74 -30.45
CA SER A 288 30.06 22.29 -31.85
C SER A 288 28.76 21.64 -32.35
N GLY A 289 27.60 22.12 -31.89
CA GLY A 289 26.28 21.59 -32.25
C GLY A 289 25.88 20.28 -31.57
N MET A 290 26.66 19.81 -30.59
CA MET A 290 26.33 18.64 -29.78
C MET A 290 26.13 19.02 -28.32
N ARG A 291 25.04 18.53 -27.72
CA ARG A 291 24.79 18.67 -26.28
C ARG A 291 25.57 17.61 -25.51
N LYS A 292 26.34 18.03 -24.49
CA LYS A 292 27.16 17.14 -23.65
C LYS A 292 27.02 17.52 -22.18
N ALA A 293 27.13 16.51 -21.32
CA ALA A 293 27.16 16.71 -19.88
C ALA A 293 28.58 17.08 -19.42
N VAL A 294 28.68 18.05 -18.52
CA VAL A 294 29.95 18.55 -17.96
C VAL A 294 29.83 18.61 -16.45
N ALA A 295 30.82 18.08 -15.74
CA ALA A 295 30.91 18.20 -14.28
C ALA A 295 31.46 19.59 -13.92
N MET A 296 30.57 20.52 -13.59
CA MET A 296 30.90 21.92 -13.29
C MET A 296 31.34 22.13 -11.86
N HIS A 297 30.77 21.37 -10.93
CA HIS A 297 31.03 21.49 -9.48
C HIS A 297 31.37 20.14 -8.85
N PRO A 298 32.42 19.42 -9.31
CA PRO A 298 32.77 18.10 -8.80
C PRO A 298 33.02 18.07 -7.29
N GLU A 299 33.44 19.19 -6.70
CA GLU A 299 33.62 19.38 -5.25
C GLU A 299 32.33 19.24 -4.45
N LEU A 300 31.16 19.48 -5.06
CA LEU A 300 29.85 19.34 -4.42
C LEU A 300 29.29 17.91 -4.53
N CYS A 301 30.02 16.99 -5.17
CA CYS A 301 29.58 15.63 -5.41
C CYS A 301 29.52 14.80 -4.12
N SER A 302 28.32 14.38 -3.74
CA SER A 302 28.07 13.50 -2.59
C SER A 302 28.25 12.01 -2.88
N MET A 303 28.71 11.64 -4.10
CA MET A 303 28.83 10.25 -4.56
C MET A 303 27.54 9.43 -4.38
N CYS A 304 26.37 10.02 -4.62
CA CYS A 304 25.09 9.31 -4.56
C CYS A 304 24.84 8.38 -5.76
N TYR A 305 25.66 8.48 -6.81
CA TYR A 305 25.57 7.72 -8.07
C TYR A 305 24.26 7.89 -8.87
N THR A 306 23.36 8.80 -8.49
CA THR A 306 22.10 9.02 -9.21
C THR A 306 22.33 9.37 -10.68
N CYS A 307 23.27 10.27 -10.99
CA CYS A 307 23.59 10.62 -12.38
C CYS A 307 24.13 9.44 -13.19
N ALA A 308 24.95 8.57 -12.58
CA ALA A 308 25.46 7.36 -13.22
C ALA A 308 24.36 6.33 -13.47
N GLY A 309 23.44 6.15 -12.50
CA GLY A 309 22.29 5.26 -12.65
C GLY A 309 21.25 5.74 -13.67
N GLN A 310 21.05 7.06 -13.77
CA GLN A 310 20.09 7.65 -14.70
C GLN A 310 20.60 7.75 -16.14
N CYS A 311 21.91 7.64 -16.36
CA CYS A 311 22.50 7.75 -17.70
C CYS A 311 22.18 6.49 -18.53
N PRO A 312 21.34 6.56 -19.58
CA PRO A 312 20.96 5.41 -20.38
C PRO A 312 22.16 4.80 -21.12
N GLN A 313 23.17 5.63 -21.41
CA GLN A 313 24.41 5.25 -22.09
C GLN A 313 25.51 4.79 -21.14
N LYS A 314 25.29 4.88 -19.81
CA LYS A 314 26.30 4.57 -18.79
C LYS A 314 27.62 5.33 -19.00
N ALA A 315 27.52 6.57 -19.51
CA ALA A 315 28.66 7.41 -19.86
C ALA A 315 29.34 8.08 -18.65
N ILE A 316 28.85 7.86 -17.42
CA ILE A 316 29.31 8.58 -16.23
C ILE A 316 29.95 7.62 -15.24
N GLN A 317 31.13 7.97 -14.74
CA GLN A 317 31.84 7.27 -13.69
C GLN A 317 32.17 8.25 -12.57
N ILE A 318 32.01 7.81 -11.32
CA ILE A 318 32.39 8.58 -10.14
C ILE A 318 33.42 7.77 -9.37
N SER A 319 34.57 8.35 -9.12
CA SER A 319 35.66 7.75 -8.35
C SER A 319 36.11 8.70 -7.25
N ASN A 320 36.87 8.17 -6.30
CA ASN A 320 37.54 8.97 -5.29
C ASN A 320 39.04 8.85 -5.52
N THR A 321 39.74 9.97 -5.46
CA THR A 321 41.21 10.00 -5.48
C THR A 321 41.78 9.59 -4.12
#